data_AF-A0A4R1GA94-F1
#
_entry.id   AF-A0A4R1GA94-F1
#
_cell.length_a   1.000
_cell.length_b   1.000
_cell.length_c   1.000
_cell.angle_alpha   90.00
_cell.angle_beta   90.00
_cell.angle_gamma   90.00
#
_symmetry.space_group_name_H-M   'P 1'
#
loop_
_entity.id
_entity.type
_entity.pdbx_description
1 polymer ?
#
loop_
_entity_poly.entity_id
_entity_poly.type
_entity_poly.pdbx_seq_one_letter_code
_entity_poly.pdbx_strand_id
1 'polypeptide(L)'
;MRPNQFFTGLDTSHSIQWLTDKSQTYCSEEYIAQQIDECDGRQDLRVFYYQQSCALSMKLLRSLYLRGDSIESLRPVYLQARERLRLLEESINACGMEKGKMDIINPVQVGLLLSLGHALGESRDEIGRNTRAMSVGYDLFIDRLLSVYDATRPLADDIDHKPVYKNLYAVFDAPPEKRPGMIARYLDQWEKLLLKNKIPGQRYPVTEKLQKWWDGFWCYPAAAVVAALNIDDSGFINHEFYPTDLMLACAQYRGEPVILEPPAEPALPEPPKRSPKRKPAPELLAPWQPMFERMAATLPKSLQASLWNALVEWLNEEWEEQTLEAGGFLCAFSAAQWEMELLQNYRRLALLHVDWKDDESALSFCEAIARTLGIEESFSPDPVTLNRPERVWEVLYTFHQWLAPHGYRLIAPLTEEDAYYALAVKTKDADTLITALEQARLKVKTFNENQPF
;
A
#
# COMPACT_ATOMS: atom_id res chain seq x y z
N MET A 1 -11.76 -25.09 -15.69
CA MET A 1 -11.98 -23.87 -14.89
C MET A 1 -13.22 -24.01 -14.02
N ARG A 2 -13.17 -23.54 -12.76
CA ARG A 2 -14.38 -23.47 -11.93
C ARG A 2 -15.27 -22.31 -12.41
N PRO A 3 -16.57 -22.52 -12.63
CA PRO A 3 -17.49 -21.42 -12.87
C PRO A 3 -17.60 -20.58 -11.60
N ASN A 4 -17.34 -19.28 -11.71
CA ASN A 4 -17.68 -18.30 -10.67
C ASN A 4 -19.05 -17.67 -11.04
N GLN A 5 -19.80 -17.15 -10.07
CA GLN A 5 -21.16 -16.64 -10.28
C GLN A 5 -21.28 -15.55 -11.37
N PHE A 6 -20.19 -14.84 -11.69
CA PHE A 6 -20.16 -13.85 -12.78
C PHE A 6 -19.94 -14.44 -14.20
N PHE A 7 -19.70 -15.75 -14.32
CA PHE A 7 -19.12 -16.38 -15.52
C PHE A 7 -20.12 -17.25 -16.30
N THR A 8 -21.22 -17.66 -15.69
CA THR A 8 -22.15 -18.61 -16.29
C THR A 8 -22.89 -18.02 -17.48
N GLY A 9 -22.62 -18.57 -18.68
CA GLY A 9 -23.40 -18.31 -19.90
C GLY A 9 -22.89 -17.19 -20.81
N LEU A 10 -21.69 -16.66 -20.59
CA LEU A 10 -21.10 -15.64 -21.48
C LEU A 10 -20.40 -16.30 -22.68
N ASP A 11 -20.82 -15.95 -23.90
CA ASP A 11 -20.09 -16.29 -25.12
C ASP A 11 -19.01 -15.24 -25.39
N THR A 12 -17.75 -15.65 -25.24
CA THR A 12 -16.56 -14.81 -25.47
C THR A 12 -15.89 -15.08 -26.82
N SER A 13 -16.47 -15.95 -27.66
CA SER A 13 -15.83 -16.45 -28.89
C SER A 13 -15.51 -15.33 -29.87
N HIS A 14 -16.43 -14.37 -30.06
CA HIS A 14 -16.20 -13.22 -30.94
C HIS A 14 -15.03 -12.34 -30.45
N SER A 15 -14.95 -12.06 -29.15
CA SER A 15 -13.87 -11.24 -28.57
C SER A 15 -12.51 -11.94 -28.68
N ILE A 16 -12.48 -13.25 -28.46
CA ILE A 16 -11.26 -14.06 -28.61
C ILE A 16 -10.82 -14.10 -30.08
N GLN A 17 -11.74 -14.29 -31.03
CA GLN A 17 -11.42 -14.26 -32.45
C GLN A 17 -10.85 -12.91 -32.86
N TRP A 18 -11.51 -11.82 -32.45
CA TRP A 18 -11.03 -10.47 -32.71
C TRP A 18 -9.63 -10.22 -32.13
N LEU A 19 -9.37 -10.63 -30.88
CA LEU A 19 -8.05 -10.51 -30.26
C LEU A 19 -7.00 -11.35 -30.99
N THR A 20 -7.38 -12.55 -31.46
CA THR A 20 -6.51 -13.43 -32.24
C THR A 20 -6.12 -12.77 -33.57
N ASP A 21 -7.10 -12.30 -34.34
CA ASP A 21 -6.88 -11.65 -35.64
C ASP A 21 -6.03 -10.38 -35.49
N LYS A 22 -6.31 -9.58 -34.45
CA LYS A 22 -5.57 -8.35 -34.15
C LYS A 22 -4.16 -8.64 -33.68
N SER A 23 -3.97 -9.65 -32.83
CA SER A 23 -2.64 -10.09 -32.39
C SER A 23 -1.84 -10.65 -33.55
N GLN A 24 -2.45 -11.30 -34.55
CA GLN A 24 -1.73 -11.76 -35.73
C GLN A 24 -1.35 -10.61 -36.66
N THR A 25 -2.29 -9.68 -36.90
CA THR A 25 -2.11 -8.57 -37.85
C THR A 25 -1.16 -7.50 -37.31
N TYR A 26 -1.47 -6.93 -36.15
CA TYR A 26 -0.75 -5.76 -35.62
C TYR A 26 0.57 -6.10 -34.95
N CYS A 27 0.83 -7.38 -34.74
CA CYS A 27 2.10 -7.83 -34.17
C CYS A 27 3.04 -8.41 -35.23
N SER A 28 2.66 -8.51 -36.51
CA SER A 28 3.59 -9.04 -37.51
C SER A 28 4.73 -8.04 -37.77
N GLU A 29 5.96 -8.54 -37.95
CA GLU A 29 7.09 -7.68 -38.32
C GLU A 29 6.84 -6.96 -39.65
N GLU A 30 6.13 -7.61 -40.57
CA GLU A 30 5.73 -7.02 -41.85
C GLU A 30 4.85 -5.78 -41.63
N TYR A 31 3.84 -5.87 -40.76
CA TYR A 31 2.98 -4.74 -40.43
C TYR A 31 3.76 -3.61 -39.76
N ILE A 32 4.59 -3.93 -38.77
CA ILE A 32 5.39 -2.92 -38.05
C ILE A 32 6.36 -2.22 -39.02
N ALA A 33 7.04 -2.98 -39.87
CA ALA A 33 7.94 -2.44 -40.88
C ALA A 33 7.21 -1.53 -41.89
N GLN A 34 6.04 -1.95 -42.36
CA GLN A 34 5.21 -1.13 -43.24
C GLN A 34 4.82 0.20 -42.57
N GLN A 35 4.37 0.17 -41.30
CA GLN A 35 3.99 1.39 -40.59
C GLN A 35 5.16 2.34 -40.36
N ILE A 36 6.38 1.80 -40.20
CA ILE A 36 7.60 2.60 -40.08
C ILE A 36 7.95 3.25 -41.42
N ASP A 37 7.85 2.52 -42.52
CA ASP A 37 8.09 3.03 -43.88
C ASP A 37 7.10 4.15 -44.23
N GLU A 38 5.82 3.96 -43.90
CA GLU A 38 4.77 4.98 -44.05
C GLU A 38 5.00 6.23 -43.18
N CYS A 39 5.88 6.15 -42.18
CA CYS A 39 6.23 7.24 -41.25
C CYS A 39 7.70 7.69 -41.40
N ASP A 40 8.21 7.74 -42.63
CA ASP A 40 9.54 8.25 -42.98
C ASP A 40 10.71 7.51 -42.27
N GLY A 41 10.53 6.21 -41.98
CA GLY A 41 11.59 5.38 -41.40
C GLY A 41 11.82 5.55 -39.89
N ARG A 42 10.88 6.19 -39.19
CA ARG A 42 10.92 6.44 -37.73
C ARG A 42 11.01 5.16 -36.89
N GLN A 43 12.22 4.78 -36.49
CA GLN A 43 12.47 3.54 -35.72
C GLN A 43 11.88 3.57 -34.31
N ASP A 44 11.64 4.74 -33.72
CA ASP A 44 10.99 4.89 -32.41
C ASP A 44 9.56 4.34 -32.40
N LEU A 45 8.91 4.25 -33.58
CA LEU A 45 7.60 3.62 -33.71
C LEU A 45 7.63 2.10 -33.42
N ARG A 46 8.79 1.43 -33.53
CA ARG A 46 8.92 0.02 -33.11
C ARG A 46 8.56 -0.15 -31.64
N VAL A 47 9.00 0.77 -30.78
CA VAL A 47 8.70 0.76 -29.35
C VAL A 47 7.19 0.82 -29.13
N PHE A 48 6.51 1.74 -29.82
CA PHE A 48 5.06 1.87 -29.74
C PHE A 48 4.33 0.59 -30.19
N TYR A 49 4.69 0.03 -31.35
CA TYR A 49 4.02 -1.16 -31.88
C TYR A 49 4.30 -2.42 -31.05
N TYR A 50 5.51 -2.60 -30.53
CA TYR A 50 5.79 -3.71 -29.62
C TYR A 50 5.06 -3.56 -28.28
N GLN A 51 4.90 -2.35 -27.76
CA GLN A 51 4.06 -2.11 -26.59
C GLN A 51 2.59 -2.50 -26.85
N GLN A 52 2.03 -2.09 -28.00
CA GLN A 52 0.67 -2.48 -28.39
C GLN A 52 0.54 -3.99 -28.58
N SER A 53 1.55 -4.62 -29.18
CA SER A 53 1.62 -6.06 -29.35
C SER A 53 1.61 -6.81 -28.02
N CYS A 54 2.42 -6.38 -27.05
CA CYS A 54 2.41 -6.93 -25.70
C CYS A 54 1.02 -6.84 -25.06
N ALA A 55 0.38 -5.66 -25.15
CA ALA A 55 -0.95 -5.43 -24.60
C ALA A 55 -2.01 -6.36 -25.21
N LEU A 56 -1.96 -6.57 -26.54
CA LEU A 56 -2.87 -7.47 -27.25
C LEU A 56 -2.67 -8.94 -26.83
N SER A 57 -1.41 -9.41 -26.76
CA SER A 57 -1.12 -10.78 -26.34
C SER A 57 -1.56 -11.04 -24.89
N MET A 58 -1.37 -10.09 -23.98
CA MET A 58 -1.86 -10.21 -22.60
C MET A 58 -3.39 -10.23 -22.49
N LYS A 59 -4.08 -9.41 -23.30
CA LYS A 59 -5.55 -9.46 -23.39
C LYS A 59 -6.02 -10.81 -23.93
N LEU A 60 -5.38 -11.33 -24.98
CA LEU A 60 -5.69 -12.65 -25.54
C LEU A 60 -5.49 -13.76 -24.49
N LEU A 61 -4.36 -13.77 -23.77
CA LEU A 61 -4.14 -14.71 -22.67
C LEU A 61 -5.26 -14.67 -21.64
N ARG A 62 -5.65 -13.46 -21.23
CA ARG A 62 -6.72 -13.25 -20.25
C ARG A 62 -8.06 -13.77 -20.75
N SER A 63 -8.41 -13.54 -22.02
CA SER A 63 -9.67 -14.03 -22.61
C SER A 63 -9.68 -15.54 -22.84
N LEU A 64 -8.55 -16.14 -23.23
CA LEU A 64 -8.43 -17.59 -23.39
C LEU A 64 -8.53 -18.30 -22.03
N TYR A 65 -7.80 -17.79 -21.02
CA TYR A 65 -7.94 -18.28 -19.66
C TYR A 65 -9.40 -18.16 -19.20
N LEU A 66 -10.02 -16.98 -19.34
CA LEU A 66 -11.43 -16.76 -19.02
C LEU A 66 -12.42 -17.75 -19.67
N ARG A 67 -12.17 -18.17 -20.93
CA ARG A 67 -12.98 -19.19 -21.61
C ARG A 67 -12.89 -20.57 -20.95
N GLY A 68 -11.86 -20.78 -20.14
CA GLY A 68 -11.58 -22.03 -19.44
C GLY A 68 -10.54 -22.91 -20.14
N ASP A 69 -9.78 -22.34 -21.09
CA ASP A 69 -8.69 -23.03 -21.76
C ASP A 69 -7.64 -23.50 -20.73
N SER A 70 -7.03 -24.65 -20.99
CA SER A 70 -5.99 -25.21 -20.11
C SER A 70 -4.74 -24.31 -20.08
N ILE A 71 -4.01 -24.31 -18.96
CA ILE A 71 -2.76 -23.56 -18.85
C ILE A 71 -1.77 -23.92 -19.96
N GLU A 72 -1.65 -25.21 -20.29
CA GLU A 72 -0.75 -25.67 -21.36
C GLU A 72 -1.16 -25.13 -22.73
N SER A 73 -2.46 -25.05 -23.05
CA SER A 73 -2.92 -24.46 -24.31
C SER A 73 -2.66 -22.94 -24.42
N LEU A 74 -2.41 -22.25 -23.30
CA LEU A 74 -2.03 -20.84 -23.31
C LEU A 74 -0.55 -20.62 -23.65
N ARG A 75 0.29 -21.67 -23.54
CA ARG A 75 1.76 -21.59 -23.72
C ARG A 75 2.18 -20.87 -25.00
N PRO A 76 1.61 -21.13 -26.20
CA PRO A 76 2.05 -20.46 -27.43
C PRO A 76 1.84 -18.95 -27.39
N VAL A 77 0.69 -18.49 -26.87
CA VAL A 77 0.37 -17.06 -26.74
C VAL A 77 1.25 -16.42 -25.67
N TYR A 78 1.54 -17.16 -24.60
CA TYR A 78 2.43 -16.71 -23.54
C TYR A 78 3.87 -16.52 -24.02
N LEU A 79 4.41 -17.50 -24.75
CA LEU A 79 5.74 -17.40 -25.37
C LEU A 79 5.79 -16.23 -26.39
N GLN A 80 4.71 -16.00 -27.13
CA GLN A 80 4.60 -14.82 -27.98
C GLN A 80 4.68 -13.53 -27.16
N ALA A 81 3.92 -13.39 -26.07
CA ALA A 81 3.99 -12.21 -25.21
C ALA A 81 5.41 -11.95 -24.66
N ARG A 82 6.12 -13.01 -24.27
CA ARG A 82 7.52 -12.93 -23.82
C ARG A 82 8.45 -12.41 -24.91
N GLU A 83 8.35 -12.97 -26.11
CA GLU A 83 9.18 -12.53 -27.23
C GLU A 83 8.94 -11.06 -27.57
N ARG A 84 7.69 -10.59 -27.44
CA ARG A 84 7.36 -9.17 -27.65
C ARG A 84 7.93 -8.26 -26.57
N LEU A 85 7.94 -8.69 -25.31
CA LEU A 85 8.63 -7.95 -24.26
C LEU A 85 10.14 -7.88 -24.52
N ARG A 86 10.76 -8.96 -25.00
CA ARG A 86 12.18 -8.98 -25.37
C ARG A 86 12.49 -7.99 -26.51
N LEU A 87 11.70 -8.03 -27.59
CA LEU A 87 11.85 -7.11 -28.73
C LEU A 87 11.58 -5.65 -28.35
N LEU A 88 10.67 -5.42 -27.42
CA LEU A 88 10.42 -4.09 -26.85
C LEU A 88 11.64 -3.58 -26.07
N GLU A 89 12.23 -4.40 -25.19
CA GLU A 89 13.47 -4.06 -24.49
C GLU A 89 14.59 -3.69 -25.46
N GLU A 90 14.79 -4.51 -26.51
CA GLU A 90 15.80 -4.23 -27.55
C GLU A 90 15.54 -2.91 -28.28
N SER A 91 14.28 -2.62 -28.59
CA SER A 91 13.90 -1.40 -29.30
C SER A 91 14.06 -0.14 -28.44
N ILE A 92 13.70 -0.21 -27.15
CA ILE A 92 13.91 0.90 -26.20
C ILE A 92 15.41 1.23 -26.12
N ASN A 93 16.24 0.20 -25.96
CA ASN A 93 17.69 0.35 -25.89
C ASN A 93 18.28 0.91 -27.19
N ALA A 94 17.85 0.40 -28.35
CA ALA A 94 18.32 0.85 -29.65
C ALA A 94 17.95 2.31 -29.95
N CYS A 95 16.79 2.77 -29.48
CA CYS A 95 16.36 4.16 -29.63
C CYS A 95 16.93 5.10 -28.56
N GLY A 96 17.68 4.59 -27.57
CA GLY A 96 18.16 5.39 -26.44
C GLY A 96 17.03 6.02 -25.62
N MET A 97 15.84 5.41 -25.66
CA MET A 97 14.68 5.91 -24.93
C MET A 97 14.83 5.51 -23.47
N GLU A 98 14.52 6.44 -22.57
CA GLU A 98 14.17 6.03 -21.21
C GLU A 98 12.97 5.09 -21.29
N LYS A 99 12.87 4.12 -20.38
CA LYS A 99 11.75 3.17 -20.33
C LYS A 99 10.46 3.97 -20.08
N GLY A 100 9.80 4.40 -21.14
CA GLY A 100 8.59 5.20 -21.08
C GLY A 100 7.45 4.42 -20.43
N LYS A 101 6.46 5.13 -19.88
CA LYS A 101 5.28 4.53 -19.23
C LYS A 101 4.59 3.56 -20.19
N MET A 102 4.74 2.27 -19.91
CA MET A 102 4.08 1.22 -20.66
C MET A 102 2.62 1.13 -20.22
N ASP A 103 1.69 1.15 -21.18
CA ASP A 103 0.24 0.95 -20.98
C ASP A 103 -0.12 -0.48 -20.51
N ILE A 104 0.90 -1.30 -20.26
CA ILE A 104 0.78 -2.65 -19.72
C ILE A 104 1.30 -2.77 -18.27
N ILE A 105 1.72 -1.66 -17.63
CA ILE A 105 1.95 -1.61 -16.18
C ILE A 105 0.60 -1.53 -15.49
N ASN A 106 -0.14 -2.61 -15.59
CA ASN A 106 -1.37 -2.82 -14.86
C ASN A 106 -1.16 -4.05 -13.97
N PRO A 107 -1.34 -3.95 -12.64
CA PRO A 107 -1.24 -5.07 -11.72
C PRO A 107 -1.98 -6.34 -12.16
N VAL A 108 -3.11 -6.22 -12.83
CA VAL A 108 -3.90 -7.34 -13.36
C VAL A 108 -3.15 -8.06 -14.50
N GLN A 109 -2.57 -7.31 -15.44
CA GLN A 109 -1.86 -7.88 -16.59
C GLN A 109 -0.50 -8.44 -16.18
N VAL A 110 0.26 -7.69 -15.38
CA VAL A 110 1.53 -8.14 -14.80
C VAL A 110 1.29 -9.38 -13.95
N GLY A 111 0.26 -9.37 -13.11
CA GLY A 111 -0.05 -10.51 -12.26
C GLY A 111 -0.39 -11.77 -13.04
N LEU A 112 -1.15 -11.65 -14.13
CA LEU A 112 -1.46 -12.77 -15.02
C LEU A 112 -0.19 -13.33 -15.68
N LEU A 113 0.65 -12.45 -16.23
CA LEU A 113 1.88 -12.84 -16.91
C LEU A 113 2.83 -13.59 -15.96
N LEU A 114 3.03 -13.08 -14.75
CA LEU A 114 3.89 -13.70 -13.74
C LEU A 114 3.34 -15.06 -13.30
N SER A 115 2.05 -15.12 -12.99
CA SER A 115 1.40 -16.35 -12.56
C SER A 115 1.47 -17.43 -13.65
N LEU A 116 1.28 -17.05 -14.93
CA LEU A 116 1.46 -17.98 -16.05
C LEU A 116 2.91 -18.44 -16.22
N GLY A 117 3.89 -17.55 -16.04
CA GLY A 117 5.30 -17.95 -16.09
C GLY A 117 5.63 -19.03 -15.08
N HIS A 118 5.19 -18.85 -13.83
CA HIS A 118 5.30 -19.89 -12.81
C HIS A 118 4.56 -21.15 -13.21
N ALA A 119 3.29 -21.05 -13.59
CA ALA A 119 2.48 -22.21 -13.96
C ALA A 119 3.01 -23.01 -15.17
N LEU A 120 3.77 -22.35 -16.04
CA LEU A 120 4.39 -22.94 -17.23
C LEU A 120 5.83 -23.42 -16.98
N GLY A 121 6.33 -23.30 -15.75
CA GLY A 121 7.61 -23.84 -15.29
C GLY A 121 8.81 -22.94 -15.54
N GLU A 122 8.62 -21.63 -15.71
CA GLU A 122 9.75 -20.71 -15.85
C GLU A 122 10.52 -20.53 -14.56
N SER A 123 11.85 -20.49 -14.70
CA SER A 123 12.71 -20.10 -13.59
C SER A 123 12.51 -18.62 -13.24
N ARG A 124 12.80 -18.27 -11.98
CA ARG A 124 12.72 -16.88 -11.51
C ARG A 124 13.61 -15.94 -12.33
N ASP A 125 14.78 -16.43 -12.74
CA ASP A 125 15.70 -15.68 -13.61
C ASP A 125 15.05 -15.38 -14.97
N GLU A 126 14.39 -16.36 -15.59
CA GLU A 126 13.67 -16.16 -16.85
C GLU A 126 12.56 -15.13 -16.70
N ILE A 127 11.75 -15.25 -15.65
CA ILE A 127 10.69 -14.29 -15.34
C ILE A 127 11.29 -12.87 -15.21
N GLY A 128 12.36 -12.72 -14.42
CA GLY A 128 13.06 -11.44 -14.26
C GLY A 128 13.51 -10.87 -15.61
N ARG A 129 14.21 -11.68 -16.42
CA ARG A 129 14.64 -11.29 -17.78
C ARG A 129 13.47 -10.83 -18.65
N ASN A 130 12.36 -11.56 -18.66
CA ASN A 130 11.21 -11.26 -19.52
C ASN A 130 10.48 -9.96 -19.11
N THR A 131 10.58 -9.54 -17.86
CA THR A 131 9.89 -8.35 -17.35
C THR A 131 10.71 -7.06 -17.43
N ARG A 132 11.98 -7.11 -17.85
CA ARG A 132 12.85 -5.92 -17.87
C ARG A 132 12.38 -4.80 -18.78
N ALA A 133 11.63 -5.10 -19.84
CA ALA A 133 11.05 -4.08 -20.70
C ALA A 133 10.06 -3.19 -19.94
N MET A 134 9.37 -3.73 -18.93
CA MET A 134 8.38 -3.01 -18.13
C MET A 134 9.00 -1.80 -17.44
N SER A 135 8.37 -0.64 -17.57
CA SER A 135 8.86 0.62 -17.00
C SER A 135 9.02 0.52 -15.49
N VAL A 136 9.95 1.30 -14.95
CA VAL A 136 10.44 1.21 -13.58
C VAL A 136 10.27 2.55 -12.85
N GLY A 137 10.04 2.53 -11.54
CA GLY A 137 9.89 3.75 -10.74
C GLY A 137 8.52 4.44 -10.88
N TYR A 138 7.52 3.74 -11.43
CA TYR A 138 6.19 4.30 -11.68
C TYR A 138 5.12 3.84 -10.69
N ASP A 139 5.16 2.58 -10.27
CA ASP A 139 4.18 1.99 -9.36
C ASP A 139 4.94 1.10 -8.37
N LEU A 140 4.96 1.52 -7.10
CA LEU A 140 5.67 0.85 -6.02
C LEU A 140 5.18 -0.60 -5.84
N PHE A 141 3.90 -0.90 -6.08
CA PHE A 141 3.41 -2.28 -5.97
C PHE A 141 4.01 -3.18 -7.05
N ILE A 142 4.02 -2.73 -8.30
CA ILE A 142 4.61 -3.50 -9.41
C ILE A 142 6.13 -3.59 -9.24
N ASP A 143 6.78 -2.50 -8.86
CA ASP A 143 8.23 -2.49 -8.67
C ASP A 143 8.66 -3.45 -7.56
N ARG A 144 7.94 -3.46 -6.45
CA ARG A 144 8.18 -4.41 -5.35
C ARG A 144 7.92 -5.85 -5.79
N LEU A 145 6.83 -6.12 -6.52
CA LEU A 145 6.54 -7.45 -7.06
C LEU A 145 7.65 -7.96 -8.00
N LEU A 146 8.12 -7.10 -8.91
CA LEU A 146 9.16 -7.45 -9.88
C LEU A 146 10.55 -7.52 -9.25
N SER A 147 10.79 -6.78 -8.15
CA SER A 147 12.07 -6.83 -7.42
C SER A 147 12.39 -8.22 -6.86
N VAL A 148 11.39 -9.08 -6.70
CA VAL A 148 11.55 -10.49 -6.32
C VAL A 148 12.33 -11.29 -7.36
N TYR A 149 12.25 -10.89 -8.63
CA TYR A 149 12.92 -11.53 -9.76
C TYR A 149 14.12 -10.73 -10.29
N ASP A 150 14.20 -9.44 -9.96
CA ASP A 150 15.32 -8.56 -10.26
C ASP A 150 15.61 -7.66 -9.04
N ALA A 151 16.51 -8.13 -8.18
CA ALA A 151 16.88 -7.40 -6.96
C ALA A 151 17.51 -6.03 -7.22
N THR A 152 17.94 -5.75 -8.46
CA THR A 152 18.51 -4.45 -8.84
C THR A 152 17.47 -3.42 -9.27
N ARG A 153 16.19 -3.82 -9.36
CA ARG A 153 15.09 -2.97 -9.80
C ARG A 153 14.86 -1.79 -8.83
N PRO A 154 14.97 -0.53 -9.29
CA PRO A 154 14.53 0.62 -8.51
C PRO A 154 13.05 0.56 -8.13
N LEU A 155 12.71 1.06 -6.94
CA LEU A 155 11.33 1.17 -6.45
C LEU A 155 10.79 2.58 -6.67
N ALA A 156 9.53 2.70 -7.07
CA ALA A 156 8.81 3.97 -7.06
C ALA A 156 8.54 4.50 -5.64
N ASP A 157 8.20 5.77 -5.52
CA ASP A 157 7.88 6.39 -4.22
C ASP A 157 6.45 6.13 -3.74
N ASP A 158 5.51 5.84 -4.64
CA ASP A 158 4.09 5.63 -4.30
C ASP A 158 3.45 4.50 -5.12
N ILE A 159 2.34 3.99 -4.58
CA ILE A 159 1.53 2.92 -5.19
C ILE A 159 0.48 3.56 -6.09
N ASP A 160 0.50 3.24 -7.39
CA ASP A 160 -0.58 3.67 -8.28
C ASP A 160 -1.89 3.00 -7.84
N HIS A 161 -2.99 3.76 -7.80
CA HIS A 161 -4.27 3.30 -7.25
C HIS A 161 -4.17 2.72 -5.83
N LYS A 162 -3.42 3.40 -4.94
CA LYS A 162 -3.22 3.07 -3.51
C LYS A 162 -4.42 2.46 -2.76
N PRO A 163 -5.67 2.95 -2.88
CA PRO A 163 -6.83 2.34 -2.19
C PRO A 163 -7.10 0.88 -2.58
N VAL A 164 -6.60 0.42 -3.72
CA VAL A 164 -6.78 -0.94 -4.24
C VAL A 164 -5.61 -1.85 -3.89
N TYR A 165 -4.38 -1.33 -3.89
CA TYR A 165 -3.18 -2.19 -3.81
C TYR A 165 -2.37 -2.06 -2.53
N LYS A 166 -2.61 -1.06 -1.66
CA LYS A 166 -1.83 -0.88 -0.42
C LYS A 166 -1.86 -2.10 0.52
N ASN A 167 -3.01 -2.74 0.67
CA ASN A 167 -3.17 -3.91 1.56
C ASN A 167 -2.47 -5.14 1.00
N LEU A 168 -2.42 -5.27 -0.33
CA LEU A 168 -1.69 -6.34 -1.01
C LEU A 168 -0.18 -6.08 -0.98
N TYR A 169 0.24 -4.82 -1.12
CA TYR A 169 1.63 -4.41 -0.98
C TYR A 169 2.20 -4.76 0.41
N ALA A 170 1.44 -4.54 1.48
CA ALA A 170 1.86 -4.86 2.84
C ALA A 170 2.25 -6.35 3.05
N VAL A 171 1.82 -7.26 2.16
CA VAL A 171 2.17 -8.68 2.21
C VAL A 171 3.67 -8.93 1.99
N PHE A 172 4.35 -8.08 1.20
CA PHE A 172 5.78 -8.25 0.91
C PHE A 172 6.64 -8.21 2.17
N ASP A 173 6.27 -7.37 3.13
CA ASP A 173 7.05 -7.09 4.34
C ASP A 173 6.51 -7.85 5.56
N ALA A 174 5.40 -8.57 5.42
CA ALA A 174 4.82 -9.35 6.48
C ALA A 174 5.64 -10.65 6.74
N PRO A 175 5.72 -11.11 8.01
CA PRO A 175 6.24 -12.44 8.32
C PRO A 175 5.51 -13.53 7.53
N PRO A 176 6.19 -14.59 7.06
CA PRO A 176 5.58 -15.65 6.22
C PRO A 176 4.25 -16.18 6.78
N GLU A 177 4.17 -16.35 8.08
CA GLU A 177 3.01 -16.95 8.77
C GLU A 177 1.76 -16.07 8.73
N LYS A 178 1.93 -14.75 8.57
CA LYS A 178 0.83 -13.78 8.46
C LYS A 178 0.32 -13.63 7.03
N ARG A 179 1.14 -13.96 6.02
CA ARG A 179 0.83 -13.69 4.60
C ARG A 179 -0.42 -14.40 4.09
N PRO A 180 -0.67 -15.70 4.39
CA PRO A 180 -1.88 -16.37 3.93
C PRO A 180 -3.17 -15.65 4.38
N GLY A 181 -3.23 -15.25 5.65
CA GLY A 181 -4.37 -14.50 6.20
C GLY A 181 -4.54 -13.11 5.57
N MET A 182 -3.43 -12.43 5.25
CA MET A 182 -3.48 -11.14 4.54
C MET A 182 -4.01 -11.28 3.11
N ILE A 183 -3.58 -12.30 2.37
CA ILE A 183 -4.08 -12.57 1.01
C ILE A 183 -5.57 -12.93 1.04
N ALA A 184 -6.01 -13.81 1.95
CA ALA A 184 -7.41 -14.17 2.09
C ALA A 184 -8.31 -12.93 2.32
N ARG A 185 -7.92 -12.05 3.25
CA ARG A 185 -8.64 -10.78 3.50
C ARG A 185 -8.65 -9.85 2.31
N TYR A 186 -7.54 -9.79 1.56
CA TYR A 186 -7.48 -8.99 0.35
C TYR A 186 -8.47 -9.50 -0.71
N LEU A 187 -8.57 -10.83 -0.85
CA LEU A 187 -9.52 -11.47 -1.74
C LEU A 187 -10.99 -11.20 -1.33
N ASP A 188 -11.31 -11.16 -0.02
CA ASP A 188 -12.64 -10.76 0.47
C ASP A 188 -12.99 -9.30 0.12
N GLN A 189 -11.98 -8.42 0.04
CA GLN A 189 -12.16 -7.01 -0.34
C GLN A 189 -12.31 -6.83 -1.86
N TRP A 190 -11.75 -7.75 -2.65
CA TRP A 190 -11.72 -7.66 -4.11
C TRP A 190 -13.11 -7.51 -4.72
N GLU A 191 -14.10 -8.27 -4.23
CA GLU A 191 -15.50 -8.15 -4.66
C GLU A 191 -16.05 -6.74 -4.45
N LYS A 192 -15.84 -6.17 -3.27
CA LYS A 192 -16.35 -4.84 -2.91
C LYS A 192 -15.73 -3.76 -3.78
N LEU A 193 -14.43 -3.88 -4.09
CA LEU A 193 -13.72 -2.97 -4.99
C LEU A 193 -14.23 -3.11 -6.42
N LEU A 194 -14.47 -4.34 -6.86
CA LEU A 194 -15.00 -4.66 -8.17
C LEU A 194 -16.40 -4.05 -8.38
N LEU A 195 -17.35 -4.35 -7.49
CA LEU A 195 -18.74 -3.85 -7.57
C LEU A 195 -18.82 -2.32 -7.54
N LYS A 196 -17.85 -1.65 -6.90
CA LYS A 196 -17.74 -0.19 -6.85
C LYS A 196 -16.96 0.41 -8.04
N ASN A 197 -16.58 -0.40 -9.03
CA ASN A 197 -15.76 0.03 -10.18
C ASN A 197 -14.45 0.72 -9.77
N LYS A 198 -13.82 0.25 -8.68
CA LYS A 198 -12.57 0.82 -8.17
C LYS A 198 -11.31 0.16 -8.74
N ILE A 199 -11.44 -1.01 -9.36
CA ILE A 199 -10.30 -1.75 -9.91
C ILE A 199 -9.87 -1.14 -11.26
N PRO A 200 -8.62 -0.67 -11.40
CA PRO A 200 -8.13 -0.07 -12.63
C PRO A 200 -8.21 -1.03 -13.82
N GLY A 201 -8.81 -0.58 -14.93
CA GLY A 201 -8.96 -1.41 -16.12
C GLY A 201 -9.96 -2.57 -15.98
N GLN A 202 -10.67 -2.69 -14.85
CA GLN A 202 -11.80 -3.60 -14.69
C GLN A 202 -13.05 -2.80 -14.33
N ARG A 203 -13.93 -2.62 -15.32
CA ARG A 203 -15.25 -2.04 -15.07
C ARG A 203 -16.23 -3.18 -14.87
N TYR A 204 -16.91 -3.20 -13.73
CA TYR A 204 -18.08 -4.02 -13.51
C TYR A 204 -19.20 -3.57 -14.46
N PRO A 205 -19.61 -4.42 -15.41
CA PRO A 205 -20.52 -4.02 -16.46
C PRO A 205 -21.97 -3.96 -15.95
N VAL A 206 -22.72 -3.01 -16.50
CA VAL A 206 -24.18 -3.09 -16.56
C VAL A 206 -24.50 -4.12 -17.65
N THR A 207 -25.40 -5.06 -17.36
CA THR A 207 -25.66 -6.34 -18.05
C THR A 207 -25.63 -6.32 -19.59
N GLU A 208 -26.04 -5.24 -20.24
CA GLU A 208 -26.08 -5.12 -21.72
C GLU A 208 -24.70 -4.96 -22.38
N LYS A 209 -23.64 -4.58 -21.64
CA LYS A 209 -22.27 -4.36 -22.19
C LYS A 209 -21.32 -5.54 -21.96
N LEU A 210 -21.75 -6.58 -21.24
CA LEU A 210 -20.95 -7.76 -20.89
C LEU A 210 -20.37 -8.50 -22.11
N GLN A 211 -21.07 -8.54 -23.23
CA GLN A 211 -20.66 -9.40 -24.35
C GLN A 211 -19.49 -8.87 -25.18
N LYS A 212 -19.16 -7.57 -25.10
CA LYS A 212 -18.19 -6.94 -26.04
C LYS A 212 -16.81 -6.63 -25.44
N TRP A 213 -16.69 -6.52 -24.11
CA TRP A 213 -15.47 -6.02 -23.43
C TRP A 213 -15.23 -6.72 -22.09
N TRP A 214 -15.44 -8.03 -22.06
CA TRP A 214 -15.36 -8.82 -20.83
C TRP A 214 -14.09 -9.66 -20.77
N ASP A 215 -13.27 -9.39 -19.75
CA ASP A 215 -11.97 -10.02 -19.55
C ASP A 215 -11.89 -10.76 -18.19
N GLY A 216 -13.03 -10.98 -17.52
CA GLY A 216 -13.10 -11.69 -16.23
C GLY A 216 -12.61 -10.88 -15.03
N PHE A 217 -12.86 -11.40 -13.82
CA PHE A 217 -12.61 -10.70 -12.54
C PHE A 217 -11.67 -11.42 -11.58
N TRP A 218 -10.84 -12.32 -12.10
CA TRP A 218 -9.81 -12.98 -11.30
C TRP A 218 -8.84 -11.96 -10.70
N CYS A 219 -8.46 -12.16 -9.45
CA CYS A 219 -7.48 -11.36 -8.74
C CYS A 219 -6.06 -11.85 -9.04
N TYR A 220 -5.61 -11.63 -10.29
CA TYR A 220 -4.24 -11.97 -10.69
C TYR A 220 -3.14 -11.26 -9.89
N PRO A 221 -3.31 -10.02 -9.39
CA PRO A 221 -2.30 -9.40 -8.52
C PRO A 221 -2.03 -10.25 -7.28
N ALA A 222 -3.07 -10.76 -6.61
CA ALA A 222 -2.91 -11.62 -5.44
C ALA A 222 -2.26 -12.96 -5.81
N ALA A 223 -2.68 -13.57 -6.92
CA ALA A 223 -2.07 -14.80 -7.44
C ALA A 223 -0.56 -14.64 -7.70
N ALA A 224 -0.16 -13.50 -8.27
CA ALA A 224 1.24 -13.22 -8.54
C ALA A 224 2.05 -12.97 -7.28
N VAL A 225 1.49 -12.30 -6.26
CA VAL A 225 2.16 -12.17 -4.95
C VAL A 225 2.34 -13.54 -4.30
N VAL A 226 1.32 -14.40 -4.35
CA VAL A 226 1.40 -15.79 -3.85
C VAL A 226 2.49 -16.58 -4.58
N ALA A 227 2.53 -16.52 -5.91
CA ALA A 227 3.55 -17.19 -6.70
C ALA A 227 4.96 -16.61 -6.45
N ALA A 228 5.07 -15.29 -6.39
CA ALA A 228 6.34 -14.62 -6.17
C ALA A 228 6.93 -14.93 -4.79
N LEU A 229 6.11 -14.99 -3.76
CA LEU A 229 6.56 -15.16 -2.38
C LEU A 229 6.47 -16.60 -1.85
N ASN A 230 6.02 -17.55 -2.67
CA ASN A 230 5.72 -18.93 -2.28
C ASN A 230 4.82 -18.99 -1.02
N ILE A 231 3.70 -18.25 -1.05
CA ILE A 231 2.73 -18.24 0.05
C ILE A 231 1.89 -19.52 0.01
N ASP A 232 1.67 -20.15 1.16
CA ASP A 232 0.69 -21.24 1.31
C ASP A 232 -0.73 -20.69 1.09
N ASP A 233 -1.39 -21.17 0.03
CA ASP A 233 -2.73 -20.79 -0.35
C ASP A 233 -3.79 -21.83 0.01
N SER A 234 -3.44 -22.91 0.70
CA SER A 234 -4.36 -24.00 1.04
C SER A 234 -5.66 -23.52 1.70
N GLY A 235 -5.59 -22.49 2.55
CA GLY A 235 -6.72 -21.89 3.25
C GLY A 235 -7.67 -21.05 2.39
N PHE A 236 -7.24 -20.59 1.21
CA PHE A 236 -8.04 -19.71 0.33
C PHE A 236 -8.01 -20.12 -1.15
N ILE A 237 -7.43 -21.27 -1.49
CA ILE A 237 -7.35 -21.80 -2.87
C ILE A 237 -8.71 -21.90 -3.56
N ASN A 238 -9.78 -22.05 -2.77
CA ASN A 238 -11.16 -22.16 -3.24
C ASN A 238 -11.91 -20.81 -3.29
N HIS A 239 -11.25 -19.69 -2.98
CA HIS A 239 -11.89 -18.38 -2.96
C HIS A 239 -12.37 -17.99 -4.38
N GLU A 240 -13.55 -17.38 -4.46
CA GLU A 240 -14.28 -17.19 -5.71
C GLU A 240 -13.52 -16.38 -6.77
N PHE A 241 -12.77 -15.36 -6.36
CA PHE A 241 -11.98 -14.51 -7.26
C PHE A 241 -10.51 -14.96 -7.42
N TYR A 242 -10.12 -16.05 -6.75
CA TYR A 242 -8.77 -16.56 -6.84
C TYR A 242 -8.65 -17.49 -8.07
N PRO A 243 -7.65 -17.31 -8.95
CA PRO A 243 -7.50 -18.13 -10.15
C PRO A 243 -6.99 -19.54 -9.80
N THR A 244 -7.86 -20.37 -9.22
CA THR A 244 -7.52 -21.66 -8.59
C THR A 244 -6.76 -22.60 -9.52
N ASP A 245 -7.23 -22.80 -10.74
CA ASP A 245 -6.62 -23.72 -11.70
C ASP A 245 -5.24 -23.25 -12.17
N LEU A 246 -5.05 -21.94 -12.33
CA LEU A 246 -3.73 -21.35 -12.58
C LEU A 246 -2.78 -21.61 -11.39
N MET A 247 -3.26 -21.39 -10.16
CA MET A 247 -2.42 -21.54 -8.97
C MET A 247 -2.13 -22.99 -8.59
N LEU A 248 -3.03 -23.92 -8.91
CA LEU A 248 -2.74 -25.35 -8.85
C LEU A 248 -1.62 -25.75 -9.84
N ALA A 249 -1.59 -25.16 -11.03
CA ALA A 249 -0.50 -25.37 -11.98
C ALA A 249 0.82 -24.73 -11.52
N CYS A 250 0.77 -23.59 -10.81
CA CYS A 250 1.94 -23.00 -10.15
C CYS A 250 2.49 -23.89 -9.02
N ALA A 251 1.62 -24.60 -8.29
CA ALA A 251 1.97 -25.28 -7.05
C ALA A 251 3.14 -26.27 -7.18
N GLN A 252 3.27 -26.92 -8.33
CA GLN A 252 4.36 -27.87 -8.61
C GLN A 252 5.76 -27.21 -8.71
N TYR A 253 5.81 -25.90 -8.92
CA TYR A 253 7.03 -25.11 -9.05
C TYR A 253 7.30 -24.21 -7.83
N ARG A 254 6.41 -24.24 -6.83
CA ARG A 254 6.59 -23.49 -5.58
C ARG A 254 7.63 -24.18 -4.70
N GLY A 255 8.49 -23.37 -4.10
CA GLY A 255 9.49 -23.81 -3.12
C GLY A 255 9.17 -23.27 -1.73
N GLU A 256 10.21 -23.09 -0.92
CA GLU A 256 10.08 -22.48 0.41
C GLU A 256 9.60 -21.03 0.36
N PRO A 257 8.89 -20.53 1.40
CA PRO A 257 8.47 -19.13 1.50
C PRO A 257 9.65 -18.16 1.34
N VAL A 258 9.43 -17.11 0.56
CA VAL A 258 10.47 -16.13 0.22
C VAL A 258 10.47 -15.04 1.27
N ILE A 259 11.57 -14.89 2.00
CA ILE A 259 11.72 -13.84 3.00
C ILE A 259 12.39 -12.64 2.30
N LEU A 260 11.63 -11.56 2.13
CA LEU A 260 12.19 -10.30 1.68
C LEU A 260 12.56 -9.47 2.91
N GLU A 261 13.71 -8.82 2.86
CA GLU A 261 13.98 -7.74 3.79
C GLU A 261 13.00 -6.58 3.46
N PRO A 262 12.30 -6.03 4.47
CA PRO A 262 11.54 -4.80 4.27
C PRO A 262 12.44 -3.74 3.64
N PRO A 263 11.92 -2.85 2.77
CA PRO A 263 12.71 -1.74 2.28
C PRO A 263 13.28 -1.01 3.51
N ALA A 264 14.59 -0.73 3.51
CA ALA A 264 15.20 -0.02 4.63
C ALA A 264 14.44 1.29 4.83
N GLU A 265 13.73 1.43 5.96
CA GLU A 265 13.13 2.70 6.31
C GLU A 265 14.28 3.72 6.37
N PRO A 266 14.20 4.83 5.62
CA PRO A 266 15.25 5.83 5.69
C PRO A 266 15.36 6.33 7.12
N ALA A 267 16.60 6.54 7.57
CA ALA A 267 16.87 7.02 8.91
C ALA A 267 15.99 8.24 9.23
N LEU A 268 15.53 8.33 10.48
CA LEU A 268 14.72 9.47 10.91
C LEU A 268 15.43 10.78 10.56
N PRO A 269 14.74 11.73 9.90
CA PRO A 269 15.32 13.03 9.58
C PRO A 269 15.98 13.65 10.82
N GLU A 270 17.23 14.11 10.67
CA GLU A 270 17.94 14.72 11.78
C GLU A 270 17.18 15.98 12.26
N PRO A 271 16.94 16.12 13.58
CA PRO A 271 16.35 17.34 14.10
C PRO A 271 17.30 18.52 13.88
N PRO A 272 16.79 19.77 13.82
CA PRO A 272 17.63 20.95 13.59
C PRO A 272 18.80 21.01 14.59
N LYS A 273 20.03 21.14 14.10
CA LYS A 273 21.25 21.17 14.95
C LYS A 273 21.25 22.34 15.92
N ARG A 274 20.66 23.46 15.52
CA ARG A 274 20.47 24.63 16.39
C ARG A 274 19.04 24.62 16.90
N SER A 275 18.89 24.57 18.22
CA SER A 275 17.60 24.83 18.84
C SER A 275 17.23 26.29 18.61
N PRO A 276 16.06 26.60 18.03
CA PRO A 276 15.59 27.97 17.97
C PRO A 276 15.43 28.51 19.40
N LYS A 277 15.58 29.82 19.56
CA LYS A 277 15.24 30.48 20.82
C LYS A 277 13.71 30.41 20.97
N ARG A 278 13.25 29.94 22.13
CA ARG A 278 11.82 29.91 22.43
C ARG A 278 11.25 31.33 22.49
N LYS A 279 10.11 31.53 21.84
CA LYS A 279 9.28 32.72 21.98
C LYS A 279 8.78 32.83 23.43
N PRO A 280 8.59 34.05 23.97
CA PRO A 280 8.03 34.21 25.31
C PRO A 280 6.62 33.59 25.36
N ALA A 281 6.28 32.96 26.49
CA ALA A 281 4.94 32.42 26.70
C ALA A 281 3.93 33.57 26.71
N PRO A 282 2.85 33.52 25.91
CA PRO A 282 1.66 34.35 26.14
C PRO A 282 1.11 34.12 27.55
N GLU A 283 0.43 35.10 28.12
CA GLU A 283 -0.16 34.99 29.47
C GLU A 283 -1.09 33.77 29.58
N LEU A 284 -1.88 33.50 28.53
CA LEU A 284 -2.77 32.33 28.47
C LEU A 284 -2.04 30.98 28.51
N LEU A 285 -0.78 30.91 28.05
CA LEU A 285 -0.01 29.67 27.96
C LEU A 285 0.83 29.43 29.22
N ALA A 286 1.09 30.47 30.03
CA ALA A 286 1.94 30.37 31.23
C ALA A 286 1.52 29.23 32.19
N PRO A 287 0.22 29.00 32.49
CA PRO A 287 -0.21 27.89 33.34
C PRO A 287 0.07 26.50 32.74
N TRP A 288 0.15 26.42 31.41
CA TRP A 288 0.28 25.17 30.65
C TRP A 288 1.73 24.80 30.34
N GLN A 289 2.68 25.69 30.61
CA GLN A 289 4.10 25.43 30.33
C GLN A 289 4.61 24.12 30.97
N PRO A 290 4.31 23.77 32.24
CA PRO A 290 4.73 22.49 32.81
C PRO A 290 4.14 21.27 32.09
N MET A 291 2.91 21.39 31.58
CA MET A 291 2.25 20.33 30.81
C MET A 291 2.95 20.17 29.46
N PHE A 292 3.21 21.27 28.76
CA PHE A 292 3.94 21.28 27.50
C PHE A 292 5.30 20.55 27.63
N GLU A 293 6.10 20.87 28.65
CA GLU A 293 7.43 20.25 28.82
C GLU A 293 7.34 18.74 28.99
N ARG A 294 6.28 18.25 29.65
CA ARG A 294 6.05 16.80 29.85
C ARG A 294 5.65 16.12 28.56
N MET A 295 4.72 16.71 27.81
CA MET A 295 4.24 16.16 26.54
C MET A 295 5.33 16.15 25.47
N ALA A 296 6.14 17.20 25.40
CA ALA A 296 7.23 17.32 24.43
C ALA A 296 8.52 16.60 24.86
N ALA A 297 8.58 16.00 26.05
CA ALA A 297 9.80 15.45 26.65
C ALA A 297 10.46 14.35 25.80
N THR A 298 9.68 13.63 24.99
CA THR A 298 10.13 12.55 24.11
C THR A 298 10.78 13.08 22.81
N LEU A 299 10.60 14.36 22.49
CA LEU A 299 11.20 14.98 21.31
C LEU A 299 12.64 15.46 21.56
N PRO A 300 13.50 15.52 20.54
CA PRO A 300 14.76 16.26 20.59
C PRO A 300 14.56 17.72 21.01
N LYS A 301 15.51 18.29 21.77
CA LYS A 301 15.41 19.65 22.33
C LYS A 301 15.15 20.75 21.31
N SER A 302 15.73 20.65 20.12
CA SER A 302 15.46 21.61 19.03
C SER A 302 14.02 21.54 18.53
N LEU A 303 13.46 20.35 18.40
CA LEU A 303 12.06 20.16 18.04
C LEU A 303 11.11 20.58 19.17
N GLN A 304 11.47 20.38 20.44
CA GLN A 304 10.70 20.94 21.57
C GLN A 304 10.60 22.46 21.49
N ALA A 305 11.66 23.15 21.09
CA ALA A 305 11.64 24.60 20.93
C ALA A 305 10.87 25.07 19.70
N SER A 306 10.98 24.33 18.58
CA SER A 306 10.17 24.61 17.38
C SER A 306 8.68 24.42 17.66
N LEU A 307 8.29 23.32 18.31
CA LEU A 307 6.91 23.03 18.68
C LEU A 307 6.35 24.09 19.63
N TRP A 308 7.16 24.55 20.59
CA TRP A 308 6.79 25.66 21.47
C TRP A 308 6.51 26.94 20.67
N ASN A 309 7.38 27.26 19.71
CA ASN A 309 7.22 28.47 18.90
C ASN A 309 5.97 28.40 18.01
N ALA A 310 5.71 27.24 17.40
CA ALA A 310 4.50 26.99 16.60
C ALA A 310 3.24 27.10 17.47
N LEU A 311 3.26 26.58 18.71
CA LEU A 311 2.15 26.72 19.66
C LEU A 311 1.89 28.19 20.02
N VAL A 312 2.95 28.96 20.28
CA VAL A 312 2.82 30.39 20.57
C VAL A 312 2.30 31.16 19.36
N GLU A 313 2.74 30.85 18.15
CA GLU A 313 2.25 31.47 16.91
C GLU A 313 0.77 31.17 16.72
N TRP A 314 0.39 29.90 16.74
CA TRP A 314 -0.98 29.46 16.55
C TRP A 314 -1.94 30.08 17.58
N LEU A 315 -1.55 30.14 18.86
CA LEU A 315 -2.36 30.79 19.89
C LEU A 315 -2.52 32.31 19.70
N ASN A 316 -1.58 32.98 19.04
CA ASN A 316 -1.70 34.42 18.77
C ASN A 316 -2.53 34.71 17.51
N GLU A 317 -2.55 33.79 16.55
CA GLU A 317 -3.16 33.98 15.24
C GLU A 317 -4.59 33.40 15.16
N GLU A 318 -4.81 32.23 15.76
CA GLU A 318 -6.03 31.42 15.56
C GLU A 318 -6.88 31.26 16.84
N TRP A 319 -6.32 31.49 18.03
CA TRP A 319 -7.07 31.31 19.27
C TRP A 319 -7.81 32.58 19.68
N GLU A 320 -9.15 32.55 19.56
CA GLU A 320 -10.01 33.71 19.84
C GLU A 320 -10.53 33.78 21.29
N GLU A 321 -10.41 32.69 22.07
CA GLU A 321 -10.98 32.65 23.41
C GLU A 321 -10.11 33.34 24.47
N GLN A 322 -10.76 33.96 25.46
CA GLN A 322 -10.08 34.67 26.55
C GLN A 322 -9.32 33.75 27.52
N THR A 323 -9.71 32.49 27.59
CA THR A 323 -9.13 31.49 28.50
C THR A 323 -8.70 30.27 27.70
N LEU A 324 -7.53 29.71 28.03
CA LEU A 324 -7.10 28.44 27.48
C LEU A 324 -7.43 27.34 28.48
N GLU A 325 -8.54 26.64 28.25
CA GLU A 325 -8.87 25.44 29.00
C GLU A 325 -8.05 24.23 28.50
N ALA A 326 -8.14 23.13 29.22
CA ALA A 326 -7.29 21.97 29.00
C ALA A 326 -7.53 21.28 27.64
N GLY A 327 -8.80 21.17 27.20
CA GLY A 327 -9.14 20.70 25.87
C GLY A 327 -8.59 21.63 24.78
N GLY A 328 -8.77 22.94 24.97
CA GLY A 328 -8.19 23.97 24.09
C GLY A 328 -6.67 23.88 23.99
N PHE A 329 -5.98 23.61 25.10
CA PHE A 329 -4.53 23.39 25.09
C PHE A 329 -4.12 22.13 24.30
N LEU A 330 -4.85 21.02 24.43
CA LEU A 330 -4.57 19.81 23.64
C LEU A 330 -4.81 20.04 22.14
N CYS A 331 -5.89 20.74 21.79
CA CYS A 331 -6.18 21.14 20.41
C CYS A 331 -5.08 22.05 19.86
N ALA A 332 -4.69 23.09 20.60
CA ALA A 332 -3.60 23.98 20.21
C ALA A 332 -2.25 23.26 20.08
N PHE A 333 -1.95 22.31 20.97
CA PHE A 333 -0.74 21.47 20.87
C PHE A 333 -0.79 20.60 19.61
N SER A 334 -1.94 19.99 19.33
CA SER A 334 -2.15 19.22 18.11
C SER A 334 -2.00 20.10 16.86
N ALA A 335 -2.55 21.32 16.86
CA ALA A 335 -2.41 22.23 15.73
C ALA A 335 -0.95 22.63 15.52
N ALA A 336 -0.23 22.95 16.60
CA ALA A 336 1.18 23.32 16.54
C ALA A 336 2.08 22.23 15.94
N GLN A 337 1.85 20.95 16.25
CA GLN A 337 2.62 19.85 15.64
C GLN A 337 2.32 19.68 14.15
N TRP A 338 1.10 20.03 13.70
CA TRP A 338 0.72 20.01 12.30
C TRP A 338 1.30 21.20 11.52
N GLU A 339 1.24 22.41 12.09
CA GLU A 339 1.82 23.62 11.51
C GLU A 339 3.33 23.49 11.29
N MET A 340 4.04 22.89 12.24
CA MET A 340 5.47 22.62 12.06
C MET A 340 5.76 21.36 11.21
N GLU A 341 4.71 20.72 10.69
CA GLU A 341 4.77 19.51 9.87
C GLU A 341 5.62 18.41 10.53
N LEU A 342 5.44 18.21 11.85
CA LEU A 342 6.29 17.33 12.65
C LEU A 342 6.33 15.90 12.09
N LEU A 343 5.17 15.40 11.65
CA LEU A 343 5.04 14.08 11.06
C LEU A 343 5.67 14.01 9.67
N GLN A 344 5.42 14.99 8.82
CA GLN A 344 5.85 14.99 7.42
C GLN A 344 7.36 15.22 7.30
N ASN A 345 7.89 16.23 7.99
CA ASN A 345 9.28 16.66 7.88
C ASN A 345 10.24 15.87 8.77
N TYR A 346 9.75 15.38 9.91
CA TYR A 346 10.61 14.71 10.90
C TYR A 346 10.19 13.28 11.23
N ARG A 347 9.09 12.78 10.65
CA ARG A 347 8.55 11.44 10.93
C ARG A 347 8.34 11.16 12.41
N ARG A 348 7.93 12.20 13.14
CA ARG A 348 7.71 12.18 14.59
C ARG A 348 6.30 12.67 14.91
N LEU A 349 5.78 12.17 16.01
CA LEU A 349 4.52 12.61 16.60
C LEU A 349 4.66 12.61 18.13
N ALA A 350 4.14 13.65 18.79
CA ALA A 350 4.16 13.78 20.25
C ALA A 350 2.78 13.57 20.87
N LEU A 351 1.72 14.04 20.20
CA LEU A 351 0.33 13.84 20.57
C LEU A 351 -0.39 13.16 19.41
N LEU A 352 -0.97 11.99 19.66
CA LEU A 352 -1.91 11.38 18.74
C LEU A 352 -3.24 12.13 18.87
N HIS A 353 -3.75 12.60 17.74
CA HIS A 353 -5.08 13.20 17.60
C HIS A 353 -5.68 12.61 16.33
N VAL A 354 -6.72 11.76 16.48
CA VAL A 354 -7.32 11.03 15.36
C VAL A 354 -8.84 10.98 15.46
N ASP A 355 -9.52 11.08 14.32
CA ASP A 355 -10.97 10.87 14.23
C ASP A 355 -11.33 9.46 14.73
N TRP A 356 -12.46 9.35 15.44
CA TRP A 356 -12.87 8.09 16.06
C TRP A 356 -13.15 6.93 15.08
N LYS A 357 -13.30 7.23 13.78
CA LYS A 357 -13.52 6.23 12.71
C LYS A 357 -12.27 5.90 11.91
N ASP A 358 -11.16 6.61 12.11
CA ASP A 358 -9.98 6.51 11.26
C ASP A 358 -8.89 5.62 11.88
N ASP A 359 -9.13 4.30 11.84
CA ASP A 359 -8.20 3.31 12.37
C ASP A 359 -6.89 3.20 11.58
N GLU A 360 -6.91 3.57 10.30
CA GLU A 360 -5.68 3.61 9.47
C GLU A 360 -4.74 4.73 9.93
N SER A 361 -5.28 5.93 10.16
CA SER A 361 -4.49 7.02 10.74
C SER A 361 -4.05 6.67 12.17
N ALA A 362 -4.89 6.00 12.96
CA ALA A 362 -4.51 5.57 14.31
C ALA A 362 -3.30 4.63 14.29
N LEU A 363 -3.26 3.65 13.38
CA LEU A 363 -2.11 2.75 13.20
C LEU A 363 -0.84 3.52 12.80
N SER A 364 -0.95 4.37 11.78
CA SER A 364 0.16 5.21 11.30
C SER A 364 0.72 6.11 12.40
N PHE A 365 -0.15 6.71 13.22
CA PHE A 365 0.24 7.57 14.32
C PHE A 365 0.87 6.80 15.49
N CYS A 366 0.41 5.58 15.77
CA CYS A 366 1.06 4.70 16.75
C CYS A 366 2.51 4.36 16.33
N GLU A 367 2.73 4.01 15.06
CA GLU A 367 4.07 3.82 14.51
C GLU A 367 4.93 5.09 14.62
N ALA A 368 4.37 6.25 14.26
CA ALA A 368 5.07 7.53 14.37
C ALA A 368 5.46 7.86 15.83
N ILE A 369 4.60 7.54 16.81
CA ILE A 369 4.94 7.65 18.23
C ILE A 369 6.07 6.69 18.59
N ALA A 370 6.00 5.42 18.20
CA ALA A 370 7.07 4.45 18.48
C ALA A 370 8.45 4.92 17.95
N ARG A 371 8.47 5.48 16.74
CA ARG A 371 9.65 6.14 16.15
C ARG A 371 10.11 7.35 16.98
N THR A 372 9.17 8.18 17.46
CA THR A 372 9.50 9.29 18.38
C THR A 372 10.21 8.79 19.65
N LEU A 373 9.74 7.67 20.21
CA LEU A 373 10.27 7.08 21.43
C LEU A 373 11.61 6.35 21.24
N GLY A 374 12.03 6.13 19.99
CA GLY A 374 13.24 5.39 19.65
C GLY A 374 13.09 3.88 19.83
N ILE A 375 11.88 3.34 19.66
CA ILE A 375 11.64 1.89 19.66
C ILE A 375 11.86 1.40 18.22
N GLU A 376 12.81 0.46 18.03
CA GLU A 376 13.16 -0.09 16.72
C GLU A 376 12.16 -1.14 16.23
N GLU A 377 11.46 -1.81 17.16
CA GLU A 377 10.44 -2.80 16.85
C GLU A 377 9.22 -2.15 16.18
N SER A 378 8.76 -2.72 15.07
CA SER A 378 7.57 -2.24 14.38
C SER A 378 6.31 -2.65 15.14
N PHE A 379 5.45 -1.67 15.42
CA PHE A 379 4.09 -1.95 15.89
C PHE A 379 3.23 -2.42 14.70
N SER A 380 2.86 -3.71 14.68
CA SER A 380 2.04 -4.29 13.61
C SER A 380 0.99 -5.24 14.19
N PRO A 381 -0.11 -4.69 14.75
CA PRO A 381 -1.18 -5.51 15.32
C PRO A 381 -1.87 -6.34 14.23
N ASP A 382 -2.37 -7.54 14.59
CA ASP A 382 -3.08 -8.37 13.62
C ASP A 382 -4.40 -7.70 13.23
N PRO A 383 -4.66 -7.43 11.94
CA PRO A 383 -5.94 -6.87 11.51
C PRO A 383 -7.16 -7.72 11.93
N VAL A 384 -7.02 -9.03 12.20
CA VAL A 384 -8.12 -9.87 12.75
C VAL A 384 -8.50 -9.44 14.17
N THR A 385 -7.55 -8.90 14.95
CA THR A 385 -7.86 -8.40 16.30
C THR A 385 -8.63 -7.07 16.29
N LEU A 386 -8.73 -6.39 15.13
CA LEU A 386 -9.46 -5.14 14.92
C LEU A 386 -10.85 -5.37 14.31
N ASN A 387 -11.65 -6.23 14.95
CA ASN A 387 -12.92 -6.74 14.43
C ASN A 387 -14.17 -6.10 15.07
N ARG A 388 -14.02 -5.17 16.02
CA ARG A 388 -15.17 -4.49 16.65
C ARG A 388 -15.47 -3.15 15.98
N PRO A 389 -16.66 -2.57 16.18
CA PRO A 389 -16.98 -1.24 15.68
C PRO A 389 -16.02 -0.14 16.17
N GLU A 390 -15.45 -0.30 17.37
CA GLU A 390 -14.55 0.66 18.01
C GLU A 390 -13.07 0.48 17.60
N ARG A 391 -12.81 0.40 16.29
CA ARG A 391 -11.49 0.01 15.74
C ARG A 391 -10.34 0.89 16.22
N VAL A 392 -10.54 2.21 16.31
CA VAL A 392 -9.51 3.13 16.82
C VAL A 392 -9.16 2.81 18.27
N TRP A 393 -10.15 2.53 19.11
CA TRP A 393 -9.89 2.15 20.50
C TRP A 393 -9.09 0.84 20.58
N GLU A 394 -9.43 -0.17 19.77
CA GLU A 394 -8.70 -1.44 19.75
C GLU A 394 -7.23 -1.25 19.32
N VAL A 395 -6.98 -0.37 18.34
CA VAL A 395 -5.62 0.03 17.95
C VAL A 395 -4.88 0.64 19.13
N LEU A 396 -5.46 1.64 19.79
CA LEU A 396 -4.81 2.34 20.90
C LEU A 396 -4.61 1.43 22.13
N TYR A 397 -5.55 0.55 22.41
CA TYR A 397 -5.44 -0.45 23.47
C TYR A 397 -4.32 -1.46 23.18
N THR A 398 -4.26 -1.97 21.96
CA THR A 398 -3.20 -2.89 21.53
C THR A 398 -1.84 -2.20 21.57
N PHE A 399 -1.78 -0.94 21.15
CA PHE A 399 -0.58 -0.11 21.23
C PHE A 399 -0.15 0.14 22.68
N HIS A 400 -1.09 0.39 23.58
CA HIS A 400 -0.83 0.51 25.01
C HIS A 400 -0.18 -0.75 25.59
N GLN A 401 -0.73 -1.94 25.28
CA GLN A 401 -0.17 -3.21 25.73
C GLN A 401 1.23 -3.46 25.14
N TRP A 402 1.42 -3.09 23.87
CA TRP A 402 2.70 -3.22 23.19
C TRP A 402 3.77 -2.27 23.77
N LEU A 403 3.42 -1.04 24.16
CA LEU A 403 4.34 -0.08 24.77
C LEU A 403 4.81 -0.45 26.18
N ALA A 404 3.98 -1.17 26.95
CA ALA A 404 4.25 -1.53 28.33
C ALA A 404 5.62 -2.22 28.55
N PRO A 405 6.00 -3.28 27.81
CA PRO A 405 7.33 -3.90 27.92
C PRO A 405 8.49 -2.96 27.54
N HIS A 406 8.23 -1.91 26.75
CA HIS A 406 9.23 -0.89 26.41
C HIS A 406 9.37 0.22 27.48
N GLY A 407 8.67 0.12 28.61
CA GLY A 407 8.76 1.08 29.70
C GLY A 407 7.97 2.38 29.48
N TYR A 408 6.98 2.32 28.58
CA TYR A 408 6.07 3.42 28.29
C TYR A 408 4.64 3.06 28.68
N ARG A 409 3.84 4.09 28.98
CA ARG A 409 2.40 4.00 29.21
C ARG A 409 1.70 4.96 28.26
N LEU A 410 0.71 4.46 27.53
CA LEU A 410 -0.20 5.30 26.76
C LEU A 410 -1.25 5.90 27.70
N ILE A 411 -1.40 7.23 27.65
CA ILE A 411 -2.38 8.00 28.42
C ILE A 411 -3.34 8.64 27.43
N ALA A 412 -4.64 8.49 27.67
CA ALA A 412 -5.69 9.06 26.83
C ALA A 412 -6.53 10.07 27.64
N PRO A 413 -6.23 11.38 27.54
CA PRO A 413 -7.11 12.40 28.08
C PRO A 413 -8.44 12.38 27.31
N LEU A 414 -9.54 12.51 28.05
CA LEU A 414 -10.87 12.66 27.50
C LEU A 414 -11.11 14.11 27.13
N THR A 415 -11.41 14.35 25.87
CA THR A 415 -12.00 15.59 25.38
C THR A 415 -13.49 15.36 25.14
N GLU A 416 -14.28 16.44 25.05
CA GLU A 416 -15.70 16.35 24.64
C GLU A 416 -15.84 16.32 23.10
N GLU A 417 -14.74 16.02 22.40
CA GLU A 417 -14.68 16.00 20.93
C GLU A 417 -14.89 14.58 20.40
N ASP A 418 -15.35 14.47 19.16
CA ASP A 418 -15.46 13.21 18.40
C ASP A 418 -14.07 12.74 17.89
N ALA A 419 -13.06 12.77 18.76
CA ALA A 419 -11.69 12.40 18.42
C ALA A 419 -10.95 11.78 19.61
N TYR A 420 -9.97 10.92 19.32
CA TYR A 420 -9.09 10.35 20.34
C TYR A 420 -7.81 11.15 20.45
N TYR A 421 -7.49 11.52 21.69
CA TYR A 421 -6.20 12.05 22.07
C TYR A 421 -5.42 11.00 22.85
N ALA A 422 -4.16 10.77 22.49
CA ALA A 422 -3.29 9.86 23.24
C ALA A 422 -1.83 10.32 23.20
N LEU A 423 -1.13 10.12 24.31
CA LEU A 423 0.30 10.38 24.41
C LEU A 423 1.03 9.25 25.13
N ALA A 424 2.21 8.91 24.64
CA ALA A 424 3.08 7.93 25.26
C ALA A 424 4.08 8.62 26.18
N VAL A 425 4.12 8.20 27.44
CA VAL A 425 5.05 8.72 28.44
C VAL A 425 5.78 7.59 29.14
N LYS A 426 6.97 7.88 29.68
CA LYS A 426 7.71 6.90 30.48
C LYS A 426 6.85 6.47 31.67
N THR A 427 6.79 5.18 31.95
CA THR A 427 5.92 4.63 33.00
C THR A 427 6.14 5.31 34.35
N LYS A 428 7.39 5.63 34.71
CA LYS A 428 7.75 6.34 35.94
C LYS A 428 7.19 7.77 36.06
N ASP A 429 6.88 8.41 34.94
CA ASP A 429 6.41 9.81 34.88
C ASP A 429 4.88 9.88 34.66
N ALA A 430 4.23 8.73 34.40
CA ALA A 430 2.84 8.64 33.99
C ALA A 430 1.87 9.16 35.06
N ASP A 431 1.99 8.71 36.31
CA ASP A 431 1.05 9.11 37.37
C ASP A 431 1.15 10.61 37.67
N THR A 432 2.35 11.18 37.55
CA THR A 432 2.54 12.63 37.69
C THR A 432 1.83 13.41 36.59
N LEU A 433 1.87 12.91 35.35
CA LEU A 433 1.15 13.52 34.24
C LEU A 433 -0.37 13.38 34.41
N ILE A 434 -0.85 12.20 34.82
CA ILE A 434 -2.29 11.97 35.08
C ILE A 434 -2.80 12.96 36.13
N THR A 435 -2.11 13.10 37.26
CA THR A 435 -2.48 14.07 38.30
C THR A 435 -2.51 15.51 37.76
N ALA A 436 -1.55 15.89 36.90
CA ALA A 436 -1.53 17.22 36.31
C ALA A 436 -2.73 17.47 35.36
N LEU A 437 -3.11 16.46 34.57
CA LEU A 437 -4.28 16.53 33.69
C LEU A 437 -5.58 16.63 34.50
N GLU A 438 -5.71 15.83 35.56
CA GLU A 438 -6.89 15.85 36.44
C GLU A 438 -7.03 17.16 37.21
N GLN A 439 -5.92 17.75 37.69
CA GLN A 439 -5.90 19.09 38.30
C GLN A 439 -6.32 20.17 37.31
N ALA A 440 -6.02 19.98 36.03
CA ALA A 440 -6.47 20.81 34.93
C ALA A 440 -7.91 20.49 34.46
N ARG A 441 -8.65 19.65 35.21
CA ARG A 441 -10.03 19.22 34.93
C ARG A 441 -10.19 18.35 33.66
N LEU A 442 -9.11 17.80 33.11
CA LEU A 442 -9.20 16.73 32.12
C LEU A 442 -9.35 15.39 32.82
N LYS A 443 -10.43 14.69 32.52
CA LYS A 443 -10.54 13.28 32.90
C LYS A 443 -9.56 12.48 32.06
N VAL A 444 -8.90 11.51 32.67
CA VAL A 444 -8.00 10.61 31.98
C VAL A 444 -8.57 9.21 32.07
N LYS A 445 -8.64 8.50 30.95
CA LYS A 445 -8.92 7.07 30.95
C LYS A 445 -7.63 6.28 30.82
N THR A 446 -7.51 5.24 31.63
CA THR A 446 -6.49 4.21 31.47
C THR A 446 -7.06 3.12 30.59
N PHE A 447 -6.26 2.65 29.62
CA PHE A 447 -6.61 1.52 28.77
C PHE A 447 -6.75 0.25 29.63
N ASN A 448 -7.97 -0.22 29.83
CA ASN A 448 -8.29 -1.43 30.60
C ASN A 448 -9.00 -2.44 29.67
N GLU A 449 -8.80 -3.75 29.87
CA GLU A 449 -9.15 -4.81 28.90
C GLU A 449 -10.63 -4.86 28.48
N ASN A 450 -11.54 -4.22 29.21
CA ASN A 450 -13.00 -4.40 29.08
C ASN A 450 -13.81 -3.10 28.96
N GLN A 451 -13.21 -1.97 28.61
CA GLN A 451 -13.94 -0.69 28.52
C GLN A 451 -13.55 0.12 27.28
N PRO A 452 -14.23 -0.06 26.13
CA PRO A 452 -14.27 0.98 25.10
C PRO A 452 -14.83 2.29 25.70
N PHE A 453 -14.47 3.41 25.09
CA PHE A 453 -14.72 4.75 25.64
C PHE A 453 -16.19 5.07 25.85
#